data_AF-A0A0X3PRU2-F1
#
_entry.id   AF-A0A0X3PRU2-F1
#
_cell.length_a   1.000
_cell.length_b   1.000
_cell.length_c   1.000
_cell.angle_alpha   90.00
_cell.angle_beta   90.00
_cell.angle_gamma   90.00
#
_symmetry.space_group_name_H-M   'P 1'
#
loop_
_entity.id
_entity.type
_entity.pdbx_description
1 polymer ?
#
loop_
_entity_poly.entity_id
_entity_poly.type
_entity_poly.pdbx_seq_one_letter_code
_entity_poly.pdbx_strand_id
1 'polypeptide(L)'
;NVSWTIPDLLGGKLASSRAMGMLGDFVAMQCTPEVTMDHLAACLLSGMAHSTEYKVFIELCVTPLDAMSPQISIPAWCSKTDGLRKRTLPQSPENATSVTVRAVQCEALTVSWINPNSVYGKLVSATATASLHTQTTVVANCWLKDVCPGAATCTLSGLKDFTLYDVLVKVCICPKDAVHLDCLSDAWCSESTRVGKRTLPGVPDSATVVRVQSRRKHSLSVYWTNPTAAHGVLASSKAIAILNNKTEGGCSGIPEAASLTSCSINGLKDFTTYTVRVLICVLPVEAEPGYLAGGGCSSTSPIVKQTLPGGPDIATITAVLARQRNSLEVSWINPDATHGPLANATAIGFWRGKKLATCQADILPGQVVNCTLTKLMDFEEYAISVEVCVAPAQAEFDDGCDGGGGCSRTISILGSTLPGGKAFMPAISLHLS
;
A
#
# COMPACT_ATOMS: atom_id res chain seq x y z
N ASN A 1 27.54 18.41 46.49
CA ASN A 1 27.54 18.30 47.96
C ASN A 1 28.97 18.55 48.43
N VAL A 2 29.17 19.41 49.43
CA VAL A 2 30.48 19.62 50.08
C VAL A 2 30.36 19.09 51.49
N SER A 3 31.29 18.22 51.90
CA SER A 3 31.32 17.65 53.25
C SER A 3 32.71 17.79 53.86
N TRP A 4 32.75 17.99 55.16
CA TRP A 4 33.98 18.15 55.93
C TRP A 4 33.76 17.76 57.39
N THR A 5 34.87 17.51 58.08
CA THR A 5 34.87 17.21 59.52
C THR A 5 35.32 18.44 60.28
N ILE A 6 34.59 18.81 61.32
CA ILE A 6 34.96 19.90 62.22
C ILE A 6 35.92 19.33 63.28
N PRO A 7 37.15 19.84 63.38
CA PRO A 7 38.13 19.31 64.34
C PRO A 7 37.74 19.63 65.79
N ASP A 8 38.25 18.85 66.73
CA ASP A 8 38.09 19.11 68.17
C ASP A 8 38.74 20.44 68.56
N LEU A 9 37.93 21.35 69.09
CA LEU A 9 38.37 22.69 69.44
C LEU A 9 38.99 22.70 70.84
N LEU A 10 40.32 22.81 70.92
CA LEU A 10 41.08 22.76 72.19
C LEU A 10 41.02 24.05 73.04
N GLY A 11 40.44 25.15 72.53
CA GLY A 11 40.53 26.48 73.17
C GLY A 11 39.45 27.49 72.79
N GLY A 12 38.27 27.05 72.34
CA GLY A 12 37.18 27.95 71.94
C GLY A 12 35.89 27.21 71.61
N LYS A 13 34.82 27.97 71.32
CA LYS A 13 33.57 27.42 70.75
C LYS A 13 33.51 27.72 69.25
N LEU A 14 32.92 26.81 68.47
CA LEU A 14 32.68 27.04 67.05
C LEU A 14 31.72 28.23 66.88
N ALA A 15 32.18 29.28 66.22
CA ALA A 15 31.37 30.48 65.95
C ALA A 15 30.61 30.34 64.63
N SER A 16 31.29 29.86 63.59
CA SER A 16 30.66 29.57 62.30
C SER A 16 31.47 28.53 61.52
N SER A 17 30.75 27.78 60.68
CA SER A 17 31.31 26.87 59.71
C SER A 17 30.58 27.08 58.40
N ARG A 18 31.31 27.31 57.30
CA ARG A 18 30.70 27.47 55.98
C ARG A 18 31.61 26.97 54.88
N ALA A 19 30.98 26.47 53.81
CA ALA A 19 31.65 26.25 52.53
C ALA A 19 31.39 27.46 51.62
N MET A 20 32.42 27.88 50.89
CA MET A 20 32.35 28.97 49.91
C MET A 20 32.90 28.47 48.58
N GLY A 21 32.16 28.70 47.51
CA GLY A 21 32.62 28.48 46.15
C GLY A 21 33.08 29.79 45.52
N MET A 22 34.34 29.85 45.12
CA MET A 22 34.93 31.04 44.49
C MET A 22 35.12 30.84 42.99
N LEU A 23 34.81 31.89 42.23
CA LEU A 23 35.09 32.01 40.80
C LEU A 23 36.08 33.15 40.61
N GLY A 24 37.33 32.82 40.29
CA GLY A 24 38.44 33.78 40.42
C GLY A 24 38.56 34.24 41.88
N ASP A 25 38.53 35.56 42.10
CA ASP A 25 38.66 36.17 43.43
C ASP A 25 37.32 36.48 44.11
N PHE A 26 36.20 36.20 43.45
CA PHE A 26 34.86 36.51 43.97
C PHE A 26 34.21 35.28 44.62
N VAL A 27 33.58 35.48 45.77
CA VAL A 27 32.70 34.48 46.39
C VAL A 27 31.41 34.43 45.57
N ALA A 28 31.25 33.36 44.78
CA ALA A 28 30.10 33.19 43.90
C ALA A 28 28.91 32.54 44.64
N MET A 29 29.18 31.71 45.63
CA MET A 29 28.17 31.03 46.44
C MET A 29 28.74 30.62 47.79
N GLN A 30 27.87 30.46 48.78
CA GLN A 30 28.22 29.95 50.10
C GLN A 30 27.08 29.12 50.68
N CYS A 31 27.42 28.14 51.52
CA CYS A 31 26.44 27.39 52.30
C CYS A 31 26.96 27.17 53.72
N THR A 32 26.04 27.16 54.67
CA THR A 32 26.28 26.85 56.08
C THR A 32 25.61 25.50 56.37
N PRO A 33 26.33 24.52 56.92
CA PRO A 33 25.78 23.23 57.28
C PRO A 33 24.97 23.33 58.58
N GLU A 34 24.00 22.44 58.76
CA GLU A 34 23.51 22.11 60.10
C GLU A 34 24.49 21.12 60.72
N VAL A 35 25.05 21.44 61.89
CA VAL A 35 26.04 20.59 62.55
C VAL A 35 25.35 19.36 63.12
N THR A 36 25.73 18.18 62.65
CA THR A 36 25.23 16.90 63.19
C THR A 36 26.12 16.40 64.34
N MET A 37 25.60 15.52 65.21
CA MET A 37 26.26 15.10 66.45
C MET A 37 27.62 14.40 66.26
N ASP A 38 28.00 14.01 65.04
CA ASP A 38 29.23 13.26 64.74
C ASP A 38 30.37 14.13 64.17
N HIS A 39 30.39 15.44 64.46
CA HIS A 39 31.39 16.41 63.92
C HIS A 39 31.45 16.49 62.38
N LEU A 40 30.53 15.82 61.68
CA LEU A 40 30.39 15.86 60.23
C LEU A 40 29.46 17.00 59.83
N ALA A 41 29.98 17.86 58.97
CA ALA A 41 29.28 18.99 58.38
C ALA A 41 29.17 18.76 56.88
N ALA A 42 27.96 18.93 56.34
CA ALA A 42 27.75 18.89 54.91
C ALA A 42 26.74 19.96 54.50
N CYS A 43 26.98 20.59 53.35
CA CYS A 43 26.01 21.49 52.74
C CYS A 43 26.09 21.47 51.21
N LEU A 44 24.98 21.87 50.59
CA LEU A 44 24.86 21.94 49.14
C LEU A 44 25.16 23.35 48.64
N LEU A 45 26.21 23.50 47.82
CA LEU A 45 26.41 24.69 47.00
C LEU A 45 25.52 24.60 45.76
N SER A 46 24.57 25.53 45.62
CA SER A 46 23.61 25.62 44.50
C SER A 46 23.84 26.88 43.67
N GLY A 47 23.21 26.96 42.49
CA GLY A 47 23.25 28.15 41.61
C GLY A 47 24.56 28.32 40.82
N MET A 48 25.36 27.27 40.70
CA MET A 48 26.64 27.31 39.99
C MET A 48 26.42 27.24 38.47
N ALA A 49 27.23 27.97 37.71
CA ALA A 49 27.23 27.89 36.25
C ALA A 49 27.73 26.52 35.78
N HIS A 50 27.22 26.04 34.64
CA HIS A 50 27.61 24.76 34.03
C HIS A 50 29.04 24.80 33.47
N SER A 51 29.71 23.64 33.39
CA SER A 51 31.07 23.49 32.84
C SER A 51 32.12 24.46 33.40
N THR A 52 31.91 24.99 34.61
CA THR A 52 32.72 26.07 35.19
C THR A 52 33.56 25.55 36.34
N GLU A 53 34.85 25.91 36.36
CA GLU A 53 35.76 25.55 37.44
C GLU A 53 35.60 26.54 38.60
N TYR A 54 35.32 26.00 39.79
CA TYR A 54 35.25 26.74 41.03
C TYR A 54 36.33 26.24 41.98
N LYS A 55 36.86 27.15 42.81
CA LYS A 55 37.70 26.79 43.94
C LYS A 55 36.86 26.83 45.20
N VAL A 56 36.65 25.67 45.83
CA VAL A 56 35.80 25.51 47.00
C VAL A 56 36.66 25.56 48.26
N PHE A 57 36.32 26.46 49.17
CA PHE A 57 36.99 26.66 50.44
C PHE A 57 36.04 26.31 51.58
N ILE A 58 36.57 25.76 52.66
CA ILE A 58 35.87 25.69 53.94
C ILE A 58 36.49 26.74 54.84
N GLU A 59 35.63 27.55 55.47
CA GLU A 59 36.03 28.50 56.48
C GLU A 59 35.42 28.11 57.82
N LEU A 60 36.28 28.06 58.83
CA LEU A 60 35.93 27.81 60.22
C LEU A 60 36.34 29.02 61.04
N CYS A 61 35.38 29.61 61.74
CA CYS A 61 35.64 30.67 62.70
C CYS A 61 35.35 30.17 64.11
N VAL A 62 36.25 30.46 65.04
CA VAL A 62 36.11 30.09 66.46
C VAL A 62 36.02 31.34 67.33
N THR A 63 35.30 31.25 68.43
CA THR A 63 35.32 32.27 69.49
C THR A 63 36.20 31.75 70.62
N PRO A 64 37.38 32.37 70.88
CA PRO A 64 38.24 32.02 72.01
C PRO A 64 37.51 32.16 73.35
N LEU A 65 37.84 31.33 74.35
CA LEU A 65 37.17 31.37 75.67
C LEU A 65 37.37 32.70 76.44
N ASP A 66 38.45 33.42 76.15
CA ASP A 66 38.88 34.67 76.77
C ASP A 66 38.38 35.92 76.02
N ALA A 67 37.55 35.75 74.99
CA ALA A 67 36.99 36.87 74.23
C ALA A 67 36.02 37.71 75.07
N MET A 68 36.39 38.97 75.34
CA MET A 68 35.67 39.93 76.19
C MET A 68 34.30 40.37 75.63
N SER A 69 33.97 40.00 74.38
CA SER A 69 32.63 40.12 73.80
C SER A 69 32.38 39.01 72.75
N PRO A 70 31.34 38.17 72.91
CA PRO A 70 31.10 37.00 72.06
C PRO A 70 30.46 37.32 70.69
N GLN A 71 30.22 38.59 70.35
CA GLN A 71 29.34 38.98 69.25
C GLN A 71 30.04 39.35 67.93
N ILE A 72 31.38 39.31 67.87
CA ILE A 72 32.12 39.76 66.68
C ILE A 72 33.09 38.65 66.24
N SER A 73 32.80 38.03 65.10
CA SER A 73 33.77 37.17 64.41
C SER A 73 34.89 38.05 63.85
N ILE A 74 36.00 38.15 64.57
CA ILE A 74 37.18 38.88 64.09
C ILE A 74 37.83 38.03 62.98
N PRO A 75 38.20 38.59 61.81
CA PRO A 75 38.86 37.84 60.73
C PRO A 75 40.10 37.06 61.17
N ALA A 76 40.76 37.51 62.24
CA ALA A 76 41.91 36.85 62.86
C ALA A 76 41.59 35.49 63.53
N TRP A 77 40.31 35.17 63.75
CA TRP A 77 39.87 33.91 64.37
C TRP A 77 39.23 32.95 63.37
N CYS A 78 39.34 33.25 62.08
CA CYS A 78 38.85 32.42 60.99
C CYS A 78 40.02 31.80 60.24
N SER A 79 39.92 30.50 59.95
CA SER A 79 40.87 29.78 59.09
C SER A 79 40.15 29.27 57.85
N LYS A 80 40.86 29.30 56.72
CA LYS A 80 40.38 28.78 55.42
C LYS A 80 41.27 27.63 54.98
N THR A 81 40.66 26.59 54.42
CA THR A 81 41.41 25.51 53.74
C THR A 81 42.16 26.03 52.51
N ASP A 82 43.15 25.29 51.99
CA ASP A 82 43.87 25.64 50.75
C ASP A 82 42.96 25.75 49.51
N GLY A 83 41.78 25.14 49.59
CA GLY A 83 40.70 25.20 48.62
C GLY A 83 40.86 24.17 47.50
N LEU A 84 39.77 23.44 47.22
CA LEU A 84 39.75 22.37 46.23
C LEU A 84 39.18 22.89 44.91
N ARG A 85 39.90 22.67 43.81
CA ARG A 85 39.38 22.99 42.46
C ARG A 85 38.48 21.86 41.98
N LYS A 86 37.24 22.21 41.62
CA LYS A 86 36.28 21.30 40.99
C LYS A 86 35.52 22.02 39.90
N ARG A 87 35.27 21.30 38.79
CA ARG A 87 34.47 21.79 37.68
C ARG A 87 33.06 21.21 37.75
N THR A 88 32.05 22.06 37.56
CA THR A 88 30.65 21.62 37.46
C THR A 88 30.39 20.84 36.17
N LEU A 89 29.35 20.00 36.17
CA LEU A 89 28.93 19.27 34.98
C LEU A 89 28.42 20.23 33.89
N PRO A 90 28.50 19.83 32.60
CA PRO A 90 27.83 20.55 31.53
C PRO A 90 26.31 20.53 31.68
N GLN A 91 25.62 21.29 30.84
CA GLN A 91 24.15 21.32 30.84
C GLN A 91 23.55 20.00 30.33
N SER A 92 24.17 19.35 29.33
CA SER A 92 23.79 18.06 28.75
C SER A 92 25.03 17.22 28.42
N PRO A 93 24.96 15.88 28.42
CA PRO A 93 26.08 15.02 28.02
C PRO A 93 26.37 15.17 26.53
N GLU A 94 27.43 14.52 26.06
CA GLU A 94 27.74 14.45 24.64
C GLU A 94 26.60 13.78 23.86
N ASN A 95 26.33 14.26 22.65
CA ASN A 95 25.28 13.70 21.79
C ASN A 95 25.76 12.40 21.12
N ALA A 96 24.81 11.55 20.73
CA ALA A 96 25.11 10.49 19.76
C ALA A 96 25.54 11.09 18.42
N THR A 97 26.53 10.48 17.76
CA THR A 97 27.06 10.92 16.47
C THR A 97 26.78 9.88 15.37
N SER A 98 26.99 10.27 14.11
CA SER A 98 26.82 9.40 12.94
C SER A 98 25.45 8.70 12.89
N VAL A 99 24.38 9.42 13.27
CA VAL A 99 23.01 8.89 13.21
C VAL A 99 22.61 8.70 11.76
N THR A 100 22.35 7.45 11.38
CA THR A 100 21.85 7.09 10.06
C THR A 100 20.57 6.27 10.19
N VAL A 101 19.63 6.53 9.29
CA VAL A 101 18.29 5.91 9.30
C VAL A 101 18.04 5.29 7.94
N ARG A 102 17.73 3.98 7.93
CA ARG A 102 17.49 3.19 6.73
C ARG A 102 16.11 2.56 6.79
N ALA A 103 15.39 2.60 5.67
CA ALA A 103 14.11 1.94 5.51
C ALA A 103 14.37 0.59 4.82
N VAL A 104 14.60 -0.45 5.61
CA VAL A 104 15.01 -1.78 5.12
C VAL A 104 13.87 -2.80 5.14
N GLN A 105 12.79 -2.51 5.86
CA GLN A 105 11.62 -3.37 6.02
C GLN A 105 10.35 -2.52 5.89
N CYS A 106 9.24 -3.16 5.49
CA CYS A 106 7.94 -2.51 5.53
C CYS A 106 7.60 -2.15 6.98
N GLU A 107 6.97 -0.99 7.17
CA GLU A 107 6.50 -0.54 8.50
C GLU A 107 7.59 -0.41 9.59
N ALA A 108 8.86 -0.34 9.19
CA ALA A 108 9.98 -0.23 10.11
C ALA A 108 11.15 0.61 9.58
N LEU A 109 11.91 1.19 10.51
CA LEU A 109 13.15 1.92 10.25
C LEU A 109 14.28 1.34 11.10
N THR A 110 15.43 1.07 10.47
CA THR A 110 16.65 0.72 11.19
C THR A 110 17.46 1.98 11.42
N VAL A 111 17.78 2.24 12.67
CA VAL A 111 18.54 3.40 13.13
C VAL A 111 19.89 2.90 13.61
N SER A 112 20.98 3.48 13.12
CA SER A 112 22.32 3.19 13.61
C SER A 112 23.06 4.48 13.95
N TRP A 113 23.85 4.46 15.02
CA TRP A 113 24.54 5.62 15.55
C TRP A 113 25.78 5.20 16.35
N ILE A 114 26.56 6.18 16.79
CA ILE A 114 27.71 5.98 17.67
C ILE A 114 27.41 6.62 19.03
N ASN A 115 27.36 5.79 20.06
CA ASN A 115 27.25 6.22 21.45
C ASN A 115 28.55 6.91 21.90
N PRO A 116 28.47 8.04 22.61
CA PRO A 116 29.64 8.75 23.09
C PRO A 116 30.38 7.96 24.17
N ASN A 117 31.70 8.04 24.17
CA ASN A 117 32.52 7.62 25.30
C ASN A 117 32.63 8.78 26.29
N SER A 118 31.59 8.95 27.11
CA SER A 118 31.46 10.13 27.97
C SER A 118 32.55 10.17 29.05
N VAL A 119 33.21 11.32 29.17
CA VAL A 119 34.18 11.54 30.26
C VAL A 119 33.49 11.79 31.59
N TYR A 120 32.23 12.23 31.56
CA TYR A 120 31.44 12.70 32.69
C TYR A 120 30.74 11.58 33.47
N GLY A 121 30.52 10.41 32.87
CA GLY A 121 29.68 9.37 33.45
C GLY A 121 29.67 8.06 32.67
N LYS A 122 29.00 7.05 33.24
CA LYS A 122 28.73 5.78 32.55
C LYS A 122 27.42 5.90 31.76
N LEU A 123 27.43 5.49 30.51
CA LEU A 123 26.23 5.41 29.68
C LEU A 123 25.24 4.42 30.29
N VAL A 124 23.98 4.84 30.50
CA VAL A 124 22.94 4.03 31.15
C VAL A 124 21.78 3.71 30.21
N SER A 125 21.48 4.58 29.25
CA SER A 125 20.43 4.33 28.27
C SER A 125 20.76 4.98 26.93
N ALA A 126 20.41 4.29 25.85
CA ALA A 126 20.37 4.84 24.51
C ALA A 126 19.05 4.40 23.85
N THR A 127 18.26 5.37 23.42
CA THR A 127 16.92 5.16 22.89
C THR A 127 16.78 5.92 21.58
N ALA A 128 16.34 5.23 20.53
CA ALA A 128 15.89 5.87 19.31
C ALA A 128 14.37 6.06 19.37
N THR A 129 13.88 7.20 18.90
CA THR A 129 12.45 7.52 18.84
C THR A 129 12.09 8.03 17.46
N ALA A 130 10.93 7.64 16.95
CA ALA A 130 10.31 8.22 15.77
C ALA A 130 9.07 9.03 16.15
N SER A 131 8.95 10.22 15.59
CA SER A 131 7.72 11.01 15.56
C SER A 131 7.32 11.28 14.12
N LEU A 132 6.02 11.48 13.88
CA LEU A 132 5.56 11.96 12.57
C LEU A 132 6.23 13.29 12.27
N HIS A 133 6.67 13.55 11.04
CA HIS A 133 7.38 14.79 10.70
C HIS A 133 6.58 16.08 11.02
N THR A 134 5.25 15.98 11.05
CA THR A 134 4.35 17.11 11.37
C THR A 134 4.03 17.23 12.86
N GLN A 135 4.51 16.33 13.71
CA GLN A 135 4.19 16.26 15.14
C GLN A 135 5.43 15.96 15.99
N THR A 136 5.37 16.30 17.27
CA THR A 136 6.43 15.98 18.23
C THR A 136 6.13 14.73 19.05
N THR A 137 4.95 14.14 18.87
CA THR A 137 4.50 12.93 19.57
C THR A 137 5.29 11.72 19.10
N VAL A 138 5.93 11.05 20.05
CA VAL A 138 6.66 9.81 19.79
C VAL A 138 5.64 8.71 19.49
N VAL A 139 5.74 8.10 18.32
CA VAL A 139 4.84 7.00 17.88
C VAL A 139 5.51 5.63 17.98
N ALA A 140 6.84 5.59 17.97
CA ALA A 140 7.61 4.39 18.17
C ALA A 140 8.94 4.73 18.84
N ASN A 141 9.41 3.83 19.68
CA ASN A 141 10.72 3.92 20.30
C ASN A 141 11.34 2.53 20.38
N CYS A 142 12.67 2.51 20.45
CA CYS A 142 13.39 1.28 20.68
C CYS A 142 14.62 1.60 21.54
N TRP A 143 14.95 0.70 22.46
CA TRP A 143 15.99 0.90 23.47
C TRP A 143 16.98 -0.27 23.47
N LEU A 144 18.20 0.00 23.90
CA LEU A 144 19.24 -1.01 24.11
C LEU A 144 19.26 -1.43 25.59
N LYS A 145 19.35 -2.74 25.85
CA LYS A 145 19.43 -3.29 27.22
C LYS A 145 20.84 -3.15 27.80
N ASP A 146 21.85 -3.50 27.01
CA ASP A 146 23.26 -3.40 27.38
C ASP A 146 23.91 -2.27 26.58
N VAL A 147 24.07 -1.11 27.21
CA VAL A 147 24.53 0.08 26.51
C VAL A 147 26.03 0.30 26.74
N CYS A 148 26.80 0.19 25.66
CA CYS A 148 28.23 0.45 25.64
C CYS A 148 28.56 1.65 24.73
N PRO A 149 29.68 2.37 24.98
CA PRO A 149 30.23 3.31 24.01
C PRO A 149 30.54 2.62 22.69
N GLY A 150 30.41 3.36 21.57
CA GLY A 150 30.65 2.82 20.23
C GLY A 150 29.38 2.58 19.42
N ALA A 151 29.48 1.72 18.40
CA ALA A 151 28.40 1.51 17.44
C ALA A 151 27.16 0.87 18.08
N ALA A 152 26.00 1.42 17.76
CA ALA A 152 24.71 1.02 18.27
C ALA A 152 23.70 0.99 17.12
N THR A 153 22.83 -0.01 17.11
CA THR A 153 21.79 -0.18 16.09
C THR A 153 20.51 -0.65 16.75
N CYS A 154 19.38 -0.13 16.27
CA CYS A 154 18.07 -0.45 16.80
C CYS A 154 17.00 -0.31 15.72
N THR A 155 15.90 -1.05 15.84
CA THR A 155 14.81 -1.05 14.86
C THR A 155 13.55 -0.46 15.48
N LEU A 156 12.99 0.54 14.80
CA LEU A 156 11.69 1.14 15.11
C LEU A 156 10.65 0.41 14.26
N SER A 157 9.70 -0.27 14.90
CA SER A 157 8.66 -1.08 14.24
C SER A 157 7.26 -0.52 14.50
N GLY A 158 6.26 -1.00 13.73
CA GLY A 158 4.86 -0.56 13.88
C GLY A 158 4.59 0.82 13.29
N LEU A 159 5.43 1.26 12.35
CA LEU A 159 5.27 2.53 11.64
C LEU A 159 4.32 2.34 10.45
N LYS A 160 3.70 3.42 9.99
CA LYS A 160 2.93 3.39 8.74
C LYS A 160 3.89 3.34 7.55
N ASP A 161 3.50 2.66 6.49
CA ASP A 161 4.22 2.62 5.24
C ASP A 161 4.16 3.99 4.52
N PHE A 162 5.10 4.18 3.59
CA PHE A 162 5.26 5.40 2.77
C PHE A 162 5.17 6.75 3.51
N THR A 163 5.45 6.76 4.81
CA THR A 163 5.22 7.90 5.73
C THR A 163 6.55 8.48 6.18
N LEU A 164 6.66 9.82 6.19
CA LEU A 164 7.87 10.54 6.61
C LEU A 164 7.90 10.71 8.13
N TYR A 165 8.95 10.17 8.75
CA TYR A 165 9.20 10.26 10.18
C TYR A 165 10.47 11.06 10.47
N ASP A 166 10.47 11.78 11.57
CA ASP A 166 11.67 12.34 12.17
C ASP A 166 12.19 11.40 13.24
N VAL A 167 13.44 10.98 13.10
CA VAL A 167 14.10 10.08 14.04
C VAL A 167 15.11 10.87 14.87
N LEU A 168 15.12 10.58 16.16
CA LEU A 168 16.00 11.18 17.16
C LEU A 168 16.63 10.07 18.00
N VAL A 169 17.90 10.23 18.36
CA VAL A 169 18.57 9.37 19.34
C VAL A 169 18.79 10.15 20.62
N LYS A 170 18.28 9.62 21.73
CA LYS A 170 18.48 10.14 23.08
C LYS A 170 19.44 9.22 23.83
N VAL A 171 20.54 9.79 24.33
CA VAL A 171 21.52 9.08 25.16
C VAL A 171 21.54 9.69 26.55
N CYS A 172 21.59 8.85 27.58
CA CYS A 172 21.63 9.31 28.96
C CYS A 172 22.75 8.60 29.72
N ILE A 173 23.43 9.35 30.58
CA ILE A 173 24.54 8.85 31.40
C ILE A 173 24.24 9.04 32.89
N CYS A 174 24.89 8.23 33.72
CA CYS A 174 24.97 8.47 35.16
C CYS A 174 26.35 9.06 35.51
N PRO A 175 26.43 10.29 36.04
CA PRO A 175 27.69 10.95 36.37
C PRO A 175 28.52 10.20 37.41
N LYS A 176 29.85 10.23 37.29
CA LYS A 176 30.77 9.51 38.20
C LYS A 176 30.68 9.95 39.66
N ASP A 177 30.36 11.22 39.90
CA ASP A 177 30.32 11.83 41.23
C ASP A 177 28.92 11.78 41.89
N ALA A 178 27.96 11.05 41.30
CA ALA A 178 26.62 10.87 41.84
C ALA A 178 26.63 9.81 42.96
N VAL A 179 27.05 10.19 44.17
CA VAL A 179 27.20 9.25 45.30
C VAL A 179 25.87 8.89 45.99
N HIS A 180 24.75 9.56 45.69
CA HIS A 180 23.46 9.28 46.35
C HIS A 180 22.21 9.47 45.49
N LEU A 181 22.33 9.80 44.20
CA LEU A 181 21.18 9.68 43.32
C LEU A 181 21.17 8.25 42.80
N ASP A 182 20.18 7.47 43.21
CA ASP A 182 19.74 6.37 42.38
C ASP A 182 19.65 6.92 40.95
N CYS A 183 20.38 6.35 39.99
CA CYS A 183 20.33 6.76 38.57
C CYS A 183 18.92 6.60 37.95
N LEU A 184 17.90 6.35 38.79
CA LEU A 184 16.50 6.10 38.50
C LEU A 184 15.66 7.36 38.32
N SER A 185 16.01 8.52 38.91
CA SER A 185 15.01 9.61 38.98
C SER A 185 15.22 10.80 38.04
N ASP A 186 16.34 10.94 37.34
CA ASP A 186 16.48 11.86 36.19
C ASP A 186 17.84 11.62 35.54
N ALA A 187 17.90 10.69 34.60
CA ALA A 187 19.13 10.44 33.86
C ALA A 187 19.54 11.72 33.10
N TRP A 188 20.81 12.09 33.17
CA TRP A 188 21.33 13.26 32.46
C TRP A 188 21.45 12.90 30.98
N CYS A 189 20.61 13.52 30.14
CA CYS A 189 20.40 13.10 28.74
C CYS A 189 20.72 14.19 27.72
N SER A 190 21.12 13.75 26.53
CA SER A 190 21.27 14.58 25.33
C SER A 190 20.55 13.95 24.15
N GLU A 191 20.20 14.79 23.18
CA GLU A 191 19.45 14.39 21.98
C GLU A 191 20.27 14.71 20.73
N SER A 192 20.26 13.80 19.76
CA SER A 192 20.91 14.01 18.46
C SER A 192 20.18 15.07 17.63
N THR A 193 20.72 15.40 16.45
CA THR A 193 19.91 16.08 15.43
C THR A 193 18.82 15.14 14.91
N ARG A 194 17.70 15.72 14.46
CA ARG A 194 16.61 14.96 13.82
C ARG A 194 17.03 14.54 12.42
N VAL A 195 16.76 13.28 12.08
CA VAL A 195 16.99 12.74 10.74
C VAL A 195 15.65 12.32 10.14
N GLY A 196 15.24 13.01 9.08
CA GLY A 196 14.01 12.70 8.36
C GLY A 196 14.19 11.47 7.46
N LYS A 197 13.33 10.47 7.60
CA LYS A 197 13.33 9.29 6.73
C LYS A 197 11.91 8.79 6.48
N ARG A 198 11.62 8.45 5.22
CA ARG A 198 10.36 7.83 4.81
C ARG A 198 10.47 6.31 4.90
N THR A 199 9.45 5.66 5.44
CA THR A 199 9.30 4.20 5.41
C THR A 199 9.08 3.70 3.97
N LEU A 200 9.31 2.40 3.74
CA LEU A 200 9.11 1.81 2.43
C LEU A 200 7.63 1.87 1.99
N PRO A 201 7.34 1.95 0.68
CA PRO A 201 5.99 1.74 0.16
C PRO A 201 5.47 0.36 0.52
N GLY A 202 4.17 0.23 0.75
CA GLY A 202 3.50 -1.03 1.04
C GLY A 202 2.48 -1.42 -0.03
N VAL A 203 1.62 -2.37 0.30
CA VAL A 203 0.55 -2.82 -0.59
C VAL A 203 -0.51 -1.71 -0.68
N PRO A 204 -0.91 -1.25 -1.87
CA PRO A 204 -1.90 -0.20 -2.00
C PRO A 204 -3.29 -0.68 -1.58
N ASP A 205 -4.19 0.25 -1.27
CA ASP A 205 -5.60 -0.07 -1.17
C ASP A 205 -6.13 -0.62 -2.50
N SER A 206 -7.23 -1.38 -2.45
CA SER A 206 -7.90 -1.84 -3.68
C SER A 206 -8.67 -0.71 -4.36
N ALA A 207 -8.80 -0.78 -5.69
CA ALA A 207 -9.68 0.11 -6.43
C ALA A 207 -11.13 0.03 -5.94
N THR A 208 -11.86 1.13 -6.05
CA THR A 208 -13.26 1.24 -5.61
C THR A 208 -14.19 1.60 -6.76
N VAL A 209 -15.51 1.53 -6.54
CA VAL A 209 -16.55 1.88 -7.54
C VAL A 209 -16.35 1.14 -8.86
N VAL A 210 -15.97 -0.13 -8.77
CA VAL A 210 -15.70 -0.93 -9.97
C VAL A 210 -17.02 -1.29 -10.66
N ARG A 211 -17.14 -0.94 -11.93
CA ARG A 211 -18.29 -1.26 -12.79
C ARG A 211 -17.79 -1.95 -14.04
N VAL A 212 -18.40 -3.09 -14.37
CA VAL A 212 -18.09 -3.88 -15.57
C VAL A 212 -19.33 -3.91 -16.45
N GLN A 213 -19.18 -3.48 -17.69
CA GLN A 213 -20.25 -3.42 -18.67
C GLN A 213 -19.87 -4.21 -19.92
N SER A 214 -20.84 -4.94 -20.50
CA SER A 214 -20.67 -5.52 -21.82
C SER A 214 -21.39 -4.65 -22.84
N ARG A 215 -20.62 -3.79 -23.53
CA ARG A 215 -21.14 -2.84 -24.52
C ARG A 215 -20.93 -3.28 -25.96
N ARG A 216 -20.00 -4.20 -26.21
CA ARG A 216 -19.66 -4.70 -27.54
C ARG A 216 -19.43 -6.20 -27.49
N LYS A 217 -19.58 -6.85 -28.64
CA LYS A 217 -19.15 -8.23 -28.86
C LYS A 217 -17.66 -8.34 -28.56
N HIS A 218 -17.25 -9.46 -27.98
CA HIS A 218 -15.84 -9.77 -27.71
C HIS A 218 -15.12 -8.76 -26.78
N SER A 219 -15.84 -7.96 -26.00
CA SER A 219 -15.21 -7.03 -25.07
C SER A 219 -16.01 -6.75 -23.80
N LEU A 220 -15.28 -6.28 -22.78
CA LEU A 220 -15.83 -5.75 -21.53
C LEU A 220 -15.23 -4.38 -21.23
N SER A 221 -16.08 -3.40 -20.98
CA SER A 221 -15.69 -2.06 -20.53
C SER A 221 -15.66 -2.04 -19.01
N VAL A 222 -14.53 -1.66 -18.44
CA VAL A 222 -14.31 -1.65 -16.99
C VAL A 222 -14.03 -0.21 -16.55
N TYR A 223 -14.72 0.24 -15.52
CA TYR A 223 -14.61 1.57 -14.93
C TYR A 223 -14.32 1.42 -13.43
N TRP A 224 -13.40 2.19 -12.88
CA TRP A 224 -13.06 2.14 -11.46
C TRP A 224 -12.36 3.40 -10.98
N THR A 225 -12.33 3.61 -9.68
CA THR A 225 -11.59 4.69 -9.02
C THR A 225 -10.32 4.13 -8.38
N ASN A 226 -9.17 4.70 -8.72
CA ASN A 226 -7.90 4.33 -8.12
C ASN A 226 -7.83 4.78 -6.64
N PRO A 227 -7.10 4.04 -5.78
CA PRO A 227 -6.87 4.46 -4.41
C PRO A 227 -5.99 5.71 -4.32
N THR A 228 -5.89 6.28 -3.12
CA THR A 228 -4.92 7.36 -2.85
C THR A 228 -3.48 6.83 -2.85
N ALA A 229 -2.49 7.72 -2.96
CA ALA A 229 -1.07 7.38 -2.89
C ALA A 229 -0.56 7.21 -1.45
N ALA A 230 -1.42 6.78 -0.51
CA ALA A 230 -1.08 6.65 0.91
C ALA A 230 0.02 5.63 1.17
N HIS A 231 0.07 4.57 0.36
CA HIS A 231 1.00 3.44 0.50
C HIS A 231 2.16 3.47 -0.51
N GLY A 232 2.22 4.48 -1.38
CA GLY A 232 3.22 4.57 -2.45
C GLY A 232 2.69 5.26 -3.70
N VAL A 233 3.61 5.55 -4.62
CA VAL A 233 3.27 6.04 -5.95
C VAL A 233 2.76 4.87 -6.80
N LEU A 234 1.58 5.03 -7.41
CA LEU A 234 0.98 4.00 -8.25
C LEU A 234 1.86 3.73 -9.49
N ALA A 235 2.26 2.47 -9.66
CA ALA A 235 2.99 1.98 -10.82
C ALA A 235 2.06 1.59 -11.97
N SER A 236 0.92 0.96 -11.64
CA SER A 236 -0.01 0.47 -12.64
C SER A 236 -1.42 0.33 -12.09
N SER A 237 -2.39 0.48 -12.99
CA SER A 237 -3.81 0.27 -12.74
C SER A 237 -4.37 -0.56 -13.90
N LYS A 238 -4.69 -1.83 -13.67
CA LYS A 238 -5.02 -2.79 -14.73
C LYS A 238 -6.27 -3.60 -14.42
N ALA A 239 -7.17 -3.71 -15.39
CA ALA A 239 -8.27 -4.66 -15.32
C ALA A 239 -7.88 -5.95 -16.05
N ILE A 240 -8.22 -7.11 -15.48
CA ILE A 240 -8.00 -8.42 -16.09
C ILE A 240 -9.30 -9.22 -16.13
N ALA A 241 -9.48 -10.00 -17.20
CA ALA A 241 -10.58 -10.93 -17.37
C ALA A 241 -10.04 -12.37 -17.23
N ILE A 242 -10.67 -13.14 -16.34
CA ILE A 242 -10.27 -14.48 -15.96
C ILE A 242 -11.37 -15.47 -16.37
N LEU A 243 -10.98 -16.53 -17.08
CA LEU A 243 -11.83 -17.67 -17.42
C LEU A 243 -11.12 -18.95 -16.98
N ASN A 244 -11.81 -19.82 -16.25
CA ASN A 244 -11.23 -21.10 -15.76
C ASN A 244 -9.88 -20.92 -15.04
N ASN A 245 -9.78 -19.90 -14.19
CA ASN A 245 -8.58 -19.53 -13.43
C ASN A 245 -7.37 -19.11 -14.28
N LYS A 246 -7.58 -18.78 -15.56
CA LYS A 246 -6.55 -18.26 -16.47
C LYS A 246 -6.93 -16.85 -16.92
N THR A 247 -5.94 -15.95 -16.93
CA THR A 247 -6.11 -14.60 -17.49
C THR A 247 -6.19 -14.70 -19.02
N GLU A 248 -7.34 -14.36 -19.58
CA GLU A 248 -7.59 -14.40 -21.04
C GLU A 248 -7.39 -13.02 -21.68
N GLY A 249 -7.48 -11.94 -20.91
CA GLY A 249 -7.25 -10.60 -21.41
C GLY A 249 -7.06 -9.58 -20.29
N GLY A 250 -6.57 -8.40 -20.67
CA GLY A 250 -6.49 -7.27 -19.75
C GLY A 250 -6.32 -5.95 -20.46
N CYS A 251 -6.54 -4.87 -19.73
CA CYS A 251 -6.32 -3.50 -20.20
C CYS A 251 -5.82 -2.62 -19.05
N SER A 252 -5.19 -1.50 -19.41
CA SER A 252 -4.64 -0.55 -18.44
C SER A 252 -5.49 0.71 -18.39
N GLY A 253 -5.79 1.18 -17.19
CA GLY A 253 -6.25 2.55 -16.95
C GLY A 253 -5.08 3.50 -16.73
N ILE A 254 -5.40 4.75 -16.41
CA ILE A 254 -4.43 5.77 -16.03
C ILE A 254 -4.02 5.51 -14.57
N PRO A 255 -2.73 5.33 -14.24
CA PRO A 255 -2.27 5.04 -12.88
C PRO A 255 -2.13 6.31 -12.02
N GLU A 256 -3.17 7.15 -12.01
CA GLU A 256 -3.19 8.38 -11.20
C GLU A 256 -3.97 8.14 -9.91
N ALA A 257 -3.46 8.66 -8.78
CA ALA A 257 -4.06 8.43 -7.48
C ALA A 257 -5.40 9.16 -7.33
N ALA A 258 -6.37 8.54 -6.64
CA ALA A 258 -7.70 9.09 -6.39
C ALA A 258 -8.48 9.53 -7.65
N SER A 259 -8.12 9.00 -8.83
CA SER A 259 -8.76 9.35 -10.09
C SER A 259 -9.71 8.27 -10.58
N LEU A 260 -10.76 8.70 -11.28
CA LEU A 260 -11.63 7.81 -12.03
C LEU A 260 -10.94 7.43 -13.33
N THR A 261 -10.92 6.13 -13.64
CA THR A 261 -10.35 5.64 -14.90
C THR A 261 -11.19 4.52 -15.49
N SER A 262 -10.88 4.17 -16.73
CA SER A 262 -11.58 3.12 -17.46
C SER A 262 -10.72 2.53 -18.56
N CYS A 263 -11.03 1.30 -18.95
CA CYS A 263 -10.45 0.68 -20.13
C CYS A 263 -11.39 -0.39 -20.72
N SER A 264 -11.07 -0.86 -21.93
CA SER A 264 -11.80 -1.95 -22.60
C SER A 264 -10.91 -3.17 -22.75
N ILE A 265 -11.33 -4.30 -22.19
CA ILE A 265 -10.71 -5.61 -22.40
C ILE A 265 -11.29 -6.17 -23.69
N ASN A 266 -10.46 -6.31 -24.72
CA ASN A 266 -10.88 -6.75 -26.06
C ASN A 266 -10.40 -8.17 -26.37
N GLY A 267 -10.94 -8.79 -27.42
CA GLY A 267 -10.53 -10.13 -27.89
C GLY A 267 -11.08 -11.27 -27.04
N LEU A 268 -12.14 -11.02 -26.27
CA LEU A 268 -12.80 -12.04 -25.46
C LEU A 268 -13.73 -12.91 -26.33
N LYS A 269 -13.98 -14.14 -25.90
CA LYS A 269 -15.06 -14.96 -26.47
C LYS A 269 -16.40 -14.29 -26.20
N ASP A 270 -17.29 -14.32 -27.19
CA ASP A 270 -18.66 -13.87 -27.07
C ASP A 270 -19.50 -14.85 -26.23
N PHE A 271 -20.63 -14.36 -25.73
CA PHE A 271 -21.54 -15.08 -24.85
C PHE A 271 -20.87 -15.84 -23.68
N THR A 272 -19.70 -15.39 -23.24
CA THR A 272 -18.85 -16.10 -22.28
C THR A 272 -18.75 -15.31 -20.99
N THR A 273 -18.90 -16.01 -19.86
CA THR A 273 -18.86 -15.40 -18.53
C THR A 273 -17.42 -15.32 -18.01
N TYR A 274 -16.95 -14.12 -17.72
CA TYR A 274 -15.62 -13.87 -17.16
C TYR A 274 -15.71 -13.37 -15.72
N THR A 275 -14.69 -13.70 -14.94
CA THR A 275 -14.42 -13.03 -13.66
C THR A 275 -13.45 -11.88 -13.91
N VAL A 276 -13.87 -10.65 -13.64
CA VAL A 276 -13.07 -9.44 -13.80
C VAL A 276 -12.53 -8.99 -12.45
N ARG A 277 -11.26 -8.61 -12.43
CA ARG A 277 -10.59 -7.99 -11.27
C ARG A 277 -9.79 -6.78 -11.74
N VAL A 278 -9.69 -5.77 -10.87
CA VAL A 278 -8.78 -4.64 -11.06
C VAL A 278 -7.58 -4.83 -10.13
N LEU A 279 -6.37 -4.79 -10.68
CA LEU A 279 -5.10 -4.86 -9.97
C LEU A 279 -4.47 -3.47 -9.93
N ILE A 280 -4.14 -3.01 -8.73
CA ILE A 280 -3.42 -1.76 -8.50
C ILE A 280 -2.07 -2.12 -7.90
N CYS A 281 -0.98 -1.59 -8.46
CA CYS A 281 0.37 -1.82 -7.95
C CYS A 281 1.07 -0.50 -7.68
N VAL A 282 1.95 -0.45 -6.68
CA VAL A 282 2.83 0.69 -6.40
C VAL A 282 4.27 0.40 -6.83
N LEU A 283 5.05 1.46 -7.03
CA LEU A 283 6.47 1.34 -7.36
C LEU A 283 7.28 0.94 -6.11
N PRO A 284 8.21 -0.02 -6.22
CA PRO A 284 9.22 -0.22 -5.20
C PRO A 284 10.21 0.97 -5.21
N VAL A 285 10.97 1.16 -4.13
CA VAL A 285 12.00 2.19 -4.03
C VAL A 285 13.37 1.58 -3.80
N GLU A 286 14.42 2.24 -4.28
CA GLU A 286 15.80 1.87 -3.96
C GLU A 286 16.08 2.15 -2.48
N ALA A 287 16.10 1.10 -1.67
CA ALA A 287 16.46 1.19 -0.26
C ALA A 287 17.98 1.32 -0.10
N GLU A 288 18.72 0.62 -0.96
CA GLU A 288 20.17 0.64 -1.08
C GLU A 288 20.57 0.65 -2.56
N PRO A 289 21.80 1.08 -2.91
CA PRO A 289 22.28 1.04 -4.29
C PRO A 289 22.12 -0.36 -4.89
N GLY A 290 21.25 -0.50 -5.89
CA GLY A 290 20.97 -1.76 -6.58
C GLY A 290 19.98 -2.71 -5.86
N TYR A 291 19.35 -2.30 -4.75
CA TYR A 291 18.35 -3.10 -4.05
C TYR A 291 17.01 -2.36 -3.92
N LEU A 292 16.02 -2.84 -4.68
CA LEU A 292 14.64 -2.37 -4.62
C LEU A 292 13.89 -3.06 -3.49
N ALA A 293 13.20 -2.29 -2.66
CA ALA A 293 12.42 -2.80 -1.55
C ALA A 293 11.04 -2.13 -1.45
N GLY A 294 10.13 -2.82 -0.77
CA GLY A 294 8.75 -2.42 -0.63
C GLY A 294 7.94 -2.60 -1.90
N GLY A 295 6.80 -1.91 -1.91
CA GLY A 295 5.79 -1.98 -2.97
C GLY A 295 4.83 -3.16 -2.80
N GLY A 296 4.11 -3.46 -3.87
CA GLY A 296 3.12 -4.53 -3.87
C GLY A 296 1.93 -4.23 -4.77
N CYS A 297 1.01 -5.20 -4.84
CA CYS A 297 -0.22 -5.08 -5.60
C CYS A 297 -1.42 -5.50 -4.77
N SER A 298 -2.53 -4.79 -4.93
CA SER A 298 -3.85 -5.17 -4.42
C SER A 298 -4.78 -5.55 -5.57
N SER A 299 -5.85 -6.26 -5.24
CA SER A 299 -6.84 -6.66 -6.23
C SER A 299 -8.25 -6.53 -5.67
N THR A 300 -9.18 -6.10 -6.52
CA THR A 300 -10.58 -5.98 -6.12
C THR A 300 -11.24 -7.34 -5.93
N SER A 301 -12.38 -7.32 -5.23
CA SER A 301 -13.29 -8.46 -5.21
C SER A 301 -13.70 -8.87 -6.63
N PRO A 302 -13.93 -10.17 -6.89
CA PRO A 302 -14.26 -10.65 -8.21
C PRO A 302 -15.62 -10.13 -8.68
N ILE A 303 -15.69 -9.66 -9.93
CA ILE A 303 -16.95 -9.23 -10.56
C ILE A 303 -17.22 -10.12 -11.77
N VAL A 304 -18.36 -10.79 -11.76
CA VAL A 304 -18.74 -11.69 -12.85
C VAL A 304 -19.54 -10.91 -13.89
N LYS A 305 -19.13 -11.00 -15.16
CA LYS A 305 -19.89 -10.42 -16.27
C LYS A 305 -19.76 -11.28 -17.53
N GLN A 306 -20.86 -11.45 -18.24
CA GLN A 306 -20.91 -12.12 -19.53
C GLN A 306 -20.70 -11.12 -20.67
N THR A 307 -19.95 -11.53 -21.69
CA THR A 307 -19.86 -10.77 -22.96
C THR A 307 -21.16 -10.87 -23.76
N LEU A 308 -21.42 -9.89 -24.63
CA LEU A 308 -22.59 -9.92 -25.50
C LEU A 308 -22.58 -11.14 -26.44
N PRO A 309 -23.77 -11.63 -26.86
CA PRO A 309 -23.89 -12.64 -27.90
C PRO A 309 -23.22 -12.22 -29.21
N GLY A 310 -22.63 -13.17 -29.93
CA GLY A 310 -22.10 -12.97 -31.27
C GLY A 310 -23.05 -13.44 -32.36
N GLY A 311 -22.54 -13.50 -33.60
CA GLY A 311 -23.26 -14.16 -34.69
C GLY A 311 -23.14 -15.68 -34.56
N PRO A 312 -24.16 -16.47 -34.95
CA PRO A 312 -24.05 -17.92 -34.92
C PRO A 312 -23.03 -18.42 -35.93
N ASP A 313 -22.55 -19.64 -35.73
CA ASP A 313 -21.85 -20.38 -36.77
C ASP A 313 -22.75 -20.63 -37.99
N ILE A 314 -22.15 -20.97 -39.13
CA ILE A 314 -22.88 -21.26 -40.37
C ILE A 314 -23.58 -22.63 -40.23
N ALA A 315 -24.89 -22.66 -40.48
CA ALA A 315 -25.66 -23.91 -40.52
C ALA A 315 -25.16 -24.86 -41.64
N THR A 316 -25.40 -26.17 -41.50
CA THR A 316 -24.98 -27.15 -42.51
C THR A 316 -26.20 -27.74 -43.22
N ILE A 317 -26.39 -27.40 -44.50
CA ILE A 317 -27.46 -28.01 -45.31
C ILE A 317 -27.12 -29.49 -45.54
N THR A 318 -28.04 -30.37 -45.17
CA THR A 318 -27.86 -31.83 -45.30
C THR A 318 -28.56 -32.39 -46.53
N ALA A 319 -29.70 -31.82 -46.92
CA ALA A 319 -30.44 -32.27 -48.10
C ALA A 319 -31.36 -31.18 -48.66
N VAL A 320 -31.56 -31.21 -49.98
CA VAL A 320 -32.62 -30.49 -50.68
C VAL A 320 -33.36 -31.49 -51.57
N LEU A 321 -34.64 -31.73 -51.28
CA LEU A 321 -35.42 -32.78 -51.92
C LEU A 321 -36.72 -32.23 -52.51
N ALA A 322 -37.00 -32.55 -53.77
CA ALA A 322 -38.27 -32.24 -54.41
C ALA A 322 -39.26 -33.37 -54.16
N ARG A 323 -40.02 -33.30 -53.06
CA ARG A 323 -41.02 -34.33 -52.70
C ARG A 323 -42.40 -34.09 -53.30
N GLN A 324 -42.77 -32.82 -53.50
CA GLN A 324 -44.04 -32.43 -54.10
C GLN A 324 -43.79 -31.41 -55.21
N ARG A 325 -44.74 -31.30 -56.15
CA ARG A 325 -44.70 -30.22 -57.16
C ARG A 325 -44.68 -28.86 -56.48
N ASN A 326 -44.11 -27.88 -57.17
CA ASN A 326 -44.04 -26.50 -56.68
C ASN A 326 -43.40 -26.34 -55.27
N SER A 327 -42.57 -27.30 -54.84
CA SER A 327 -41.97 -27.28 -53.51
C SER A 327 -40.58 -27.92 -53.44
N LEU A 328 -39.80 -27.48 -52.45
CA LEU A 328 -38.52 -28.09 -52.08
C LEU A 328 -38.48 -28.24 -50.56
N GLU A 329 -38.26 -29.46 -50.09
CA GLU A 329 -37.94 -29.75 -48.69
C GLU A 329 -36.45 -29.52 -48.47
N VAL A 330 -36.12 -28.62 -47.55
CA VAL A 330 -34.74 -28.28 -47.17
C VAL A 330 -34.51 -28.82 -45.77
N SER A 331 -33.45 -29.61 -45.61
CA SER A 331 -33.00 -30.12 -44.30
C SER A 331 -31.61 -29.60 -43.99
N TRP A 332 -31.37 -29.19 -42.75
CA TRP A 332 -30.07 -28.69 -42.30
C TRP A 332 -29.85 -28.95 -40.81
N ILE A 333 -28.60 -28.84 -40.37
CA ILE A 333 -28.21 -28.86 -38.96
C ILE A 333 -28.00 -27.42 -38.50
N ASN A 334 -28.71 -27.01 -37.45
CA ASN A 334 -28.50 -25.72 -36.80
C ASN A 334 -27.13 -25.70 -36.09
N PRO A 335 -26.43 -24.55 -36.08
CA PRO A 335 -25.22 -24.37 -35.27
C PRO A 335 -25.51 -24.60 -33.77
N ASP A 336 -24.46 -24.78 -32.99
CA ASP A 336 -24.62 -24.81 -31.53
C ASP A 336 -24.91 -23.41 -30.98
N ALA A 337 -25.36 -23.34 -29.73
CA ALA A 337 -25.72 -22.07 -29.06
C ALA A 337 -24.52 -21.43 -28.34
N THR A 338 -23.29 -21.70 -28.78
CA THR A 338 -22.06 -21.20 -28.12
C THR A 338 -21.94 -19.68 -28.19
N HIS A 339 -22.44 -19.08 -29.28
CA HIS A 339 -22.44 -17.64 -29.51
C HIS A 339 -23.68 -16.91 -28.96
N GLY A 340 -24.61 -17.64 -28.34
CA GLY A 340 -25.84 -17.12 -27.79
C GLY A 340 -27.08 -17.95 -28.15
N PRO A 341 -28.25 -17.60 -27.60
CA PRO A 341 -29.49 -18.28 -27.92
C PRO A 341 -29.90 -18.04 -29.38
N LEU A 342 -30.14 -19.13 -30.11
CA LEU A 342 -30.70 -19.06 -31.45
C LEU A 342 -32.09 -18.41 -31.40
N ALA A 343 -32.38 -17.55 -32.37
CA ALA A 343 -33.61 -16.77 -32.45
C ALA A 343 -34.45 -17.13 -33.67
N ASN A 344 -33.79 -17.48 -34.79
CA ASN A 344 -34.46 -17.81 -36.04
C ASN A 344 -33.60 -18.76 -36.87
N ALA A 345 -34.24 -19.70 -37.58
CA ALA A 345 -33.63 -20.56 -38.58
C ALA A 345 -34.55 -20.59 -39.81
N THR A 346 -34.09 -20.06 -40.94
CA THR A 346 -34.89 -19.84 -42.16
C THR A 346 -34.18 -20.36 -43.39
N ALA A 347 -34.80 -21.26 -44.14
CA ALA A 347 -34.37 -21.58 -45.50
C ALA A 347 -34.92 -20.53 -46.48
N ILE A 348 -34.11 -20.12 -47.44
CA ILE A 348 -34.41 -19.07 -48.42
C ILE A 348 -34.13 -19.60 -49.81
N GLY A 349 -35.16 -19.62 -50.67
CA GLY A 349 -35.06 -19.98 -52.07
C GLY A 349 -34.94 -18.75 -52.98
N PHE A 350 -33.89 -18.72 -53.78
CA PHE A 350 -33.62 -17.68 -54.77
C PHE A 350 -33.82 -18.24 -56.18
N TRP A 351 -34.46 -17.47 -57.04
CA TRP A 351 -34.56 -17.78 -58.47
C TRP A 351 -34.02 -16.60 -59.26
N ARG A 352 -33.04 -16.87 -60.13
CA ARG A 352 -32.35 -15.83 -60.92
C ARG A 352 -31.87 -14.64 -60.05
N GLY A 353 -31.37 -14.95 -58.85
CA GLY A 353 -30.89 -13.98 -57.87
C GLY A 353 -31.96 -13.27 -57.03
N LYS A 354 -33.26 -13.49 -57.28
CA LYS A 354 -34.35 -12.89 -56.49
C LYS A 354 -34.87 -13.86 -55.43
N LYS A 355 -35.00 -13.38 -54.19
CA LYS A 355 -35.65 -14.11 -53.09
C LYS A 355 -37.11 -14.33 -53.44
N LEU A 356 -37.54 -15.60 -53.56
CA LEU A 356 -38.91 -15.96 -53.93
C LEU A 356 -39.67 -16.72 -52.84
N ALA A 357 -38.98 -17.53 -52.05
CA ALA A 357 -39.61 -18.34 -51.01
C ALA A 357 -38.77 -18.36 -49.75
N THR A 358 -39.45 -18.49 -48.61
CA THR A 358 -38.83 -18.75 -47.31
C THR A 358 -39.66 -19.73 -46.53
N CYS A 359 -38.99 -20.57 -45.74
CA CYS A 359 -39.64 -21.35 -44.70
C CYS A 359 -38.79 -21.32 -43.43
N GLN A 360 -39.46 -21.31 -42.28
CA GLN A 360 -38.81 -21.35 -40.97
C GLN A 360 -38.90 -22.76 -40.42
N ALA A 361 -37.87 -23.16 -39.66
CA ALA A 361 -37.86 -24.41 -38.90
C ALA A 361 -37.55 -24.14 -37.42
N ASP A 362 -37.55 -25.20 -36.62
CA ASP A 362 -37.15 -25.13 -35.21
C ASP A 362 -35.70 -24.66 -35.05
N ILE A 363 -35.45 -24.02 -33.91
CA ILE A 363 -34.15 -23.44 -33.54
C ILE A 363 -33.36 -24.36 -32.59
N LEU A 364 -33.62 -25.66 -32.62
CA LEU A 364 -32.95 -26.64 -31.76
C LEU A 364 -31.46 -26.75 -32.15
N PRO A 365 -30.51 -26.42 -31.24
CA PRO A 365 -29.09 -26.41 -31.56
C PRO A 365 -28.55 -27.81 -31.86
N GLY A 366 -27.69 -27.94 -32.89
CA GLY A 366 -27.04 -29.20 -33.25
C GLY A 366 -27.97 -30.30 -33.77
N GLN A 367 -29.25 -30.01 -33.99
CA GLN A 367 -30.23 -30.97 -34.50
C GLN A 367 -30.51 -30.75 -35.99
N VAL A 368 -30.85 -31.85 -36.66
CA VAL A 368 -31.38 -31.79 -38.03
C VAL A 368 -32.81 -31.27 -37.94
N VAL A 369 -33.06 -30.16 -38.63
CA VAL A 369 -34.37 -29.58 -38.80
C VAL A 369 -34.70 -29.51 -40.29
N ASN A 370 -35.99 -29.42 -40.62
CA ASN A 370 -36.43 -29.31 -41.99
C ASN A 370 -37.56 -28.30 -42.13
N CYS A 371 -37.70 -27.74 -43.32
CA CYS A 371 -38.88 -26.99 -43.71
C CYS A 371 -39.10 -27.10 -45.23
N THR A 372 -40.31 -26.78 -45.66
CA THR A 372 -40.69 -26.86 -47.08
C THR A 372 -40.87 -25.47 -47.67
N LEU A 373 -40.05 -25.13 -48.67
CA LEU A 373 -40.27 -23.99 -49.55
C LEU A 373 -41.43 -24.33 -50.48
N THR A 374 -42.46 -23.49 -50.53
CA THR A 374 -43.67 -23.71 -51.33
C THR A 374 -43.87 -22.59 -52.35
N LYS A 375 -44.86 -22.75 -53.24
CA LYS A 375 -45.21 -21.79 -54.31
C LYS A 375 -44.05 -21.56 -55.31
N LEU A 376 -43.24 -22.59 -55.53
CA LEU A 376 -42.18 -22.59 -56.52
C LEU A 376 -42.75 -22.93 -57.92
N MET A 377 -42.09 -22.50 -58.98
CA MET A 377 -42.42 -22.91 -60.34
C MET A 377 -41.98 -24.35 -60.57
N ASP A 378 -42.71 -25.09 -61.39
CA ASP A 378 -42.34 -26.46 -61.76
C ASP A 378 -41.18 -26.47 -62.76
N PHE A 379 -40.31 -27.46 -62.63
CA PHE A 379 -39.16 -27.67 -63.52
C PHE A 379 -38.19 -26.48 -63.58
N GLU A 380 -38.05 -25.76 -62.47
CA GLU A 380 -37.13 -24.63 -62.32
C GLU A 380 -36.09 -24.92 -61.25
N GLU A 381 -34.87 -24.42 -61.46
CA GLU A 381 -33.76 -24.55 -60.52
C GLU A 381 -33.70 -23.32 -59.60
N TYR A 382 -33.55 -23.59 -58.31
CA TYR A 382 -33.45 -22.59 -57.27
C TYR A 382 -32.08 -22.68 -56.60
N ALA A 383 -31.56 -21.54 -56.15
CA ALA A 383 -30.42 -21.46 -55.24
C ALA A 383 -30.97 -21.34 -53.81
N ILE A 384 -30.65 -22.30 -52.95
CA ILE A 384 -31.16 -22.42 -51.58
C ILE A 384 -30.05 -22.07 -50.61
N SER A 385 -30.31 -21.12 -49.72
CA SER A 385 -29.43 -20.83 -48.58
C SER A 385 -30.20 -20.97 -47.27
N VAL A 386 -29.54 -21.36 -46.19
CA VAL A 386 -30.10 -21.32 -44.84
C VAL A 386 -29.50 -20.14 -44.08
N GLU A 387 -30.35 -19.36 -43.42
CA GLU A 387 -29.96 -18.27 -42.53
C GLU A 387 -30.35 -18.63 -41.09
N VAL A 388 -29.38 -18.54 -40.18
CA VAL A 388 -29.61 -18.72 -38.74
C VAL A 388 -29.20 -17.45 -38.01
N CYS A 389 -29.99 -17.04 -37.02
CA CYS A 389 -29.76 -15.82 -36.25
C CYS A 389 -29.69 -16.10 -34.75
N VAL A 390 -28.84 -15.35 -34.05
CA VAL A 390 -28.76 -15.28 -32.59
C VAL A 390 -29.41 -13.99 -32.13
N ALA A 391 -30.20 -14.07 -31.06
CA ALA A 391 -30.88 -12.89 -30.50
C ALA A 391 -29.84 -11.92 -29.89
N PRO A 392 -30.04 -10.60 -30.04
CA PRO A 392 -29.30 -9.65 -29.20
C PRO A 392 -29.65 -9.89 -27.73
N ALA A 393 -28.71 -9.58 -26.84
CA ALA A 393 -29.03 -9.45 -25.42
C ALA A 393 -30.01 -8.28 -25.24
N GLN A 394 -30.96 -8.40 -24.30
CA GLN A 394 -31.75 -7.24 -23.90
C GLN A 394 -30.79 -6.17 -23.38
N ALA A 395 -30.78 -5.01 -24.05
CA ALA A 395 -29.89 -3.93 -23.69
C ALA A 395 -30.17 -3.51 -22.25
N GLU A 396 -29.18 -3.64 -21.36
CA GLU A 396 -29.29 -3.13 -19.99
C GLU A 396 -29.43 -1.59 -19.97
N PHE A 397 -29.17 -0.89 -21.09
CA PHE A 397 -29.23 0.58 -21.21
C PHE A 397 -29.59 1.06 -22.63
N ASP A 398 -30.38 2.13 -22.70
CA ASP A 398 -30.89 2.85 -23.90
C ASP A 398 -29.81 3.61 -24.71
N ASP A 399 -28.53 3.46 -24.37
CA ASP A 399 -27.41 4.18 -24.98
C ASP A 399 -26.95 3.53 -26.29
N GLY A 400 -27.83 3.35 -27.28
CA GLY A 400 -27.46 3.08 -28.69
C GLY A 400 -26.38 2.00 -28.94
N CYS A 401 -26.26 1.00 -28.06
CA CYS A 401 -25.22 -0.02 -28.12
C CYS A 401 -25.62 -1.14 -29.08
N ASP A 402 -24.62 -1.73 -29.75
CA ASP A 402 -24.76 -2.93 -30.58
C ASP A 402 -25.14 -4.08 -29.64
N GLY A 403 -26.44 -4.38 -29.49
CA GLY A 403 -27.00 -5.33 -28.53
C GLY A 403 -26.51 -6.78 -28.66
N GLY A 404 -25.49 -7.03 -29.46
CA GLY A 404 -24.99 -8.36 -29.76
C GLY A 404 -25.80 -9.04 -30.86
N GLY A 405 -25.62 -10.34 -30.98
CA GLY A 405 -26.34 -11.19 -31.91
C GLY A 405 -25.89 -11.02 -33.36
N GLY A 406 -26.70 -11.51 -34.29
CA GLY A 406 -26.43 -11.44 -35.72
C GLY A 406 -26.94 -12.68 -36.44
N CYS A 407 -26.79 -12.70 -37.76
CA CYS A 407 -27.19 -13.82 -38.60
C CYS A 407 -26.00 -14.34 -39.42
N SER A 408 -25.93 -15.66 -39.59
CA SER A 408 -25.05 -16.32 -40.53
C SER A 408 -25.88 -16.92 -41.65
N ARG A 409 -25.33 -16.97 -42.87
CA ARG A 409 -26.00 -17.56 -44.03
C ARG A 409 -25.07 -18.54 -44.73
N THR A 410 -25.60 -19.69 -45.09
CA THR A 410 -24.86 -20.69 -45.87
C THR A 410 -24.56 -20.21 -47.28
N ILE A 411 -23.55 -20.82 -47.90
CA ILE A 411 -23.43 -20.78 -49.36
C ILE A 411 -24.67 -21.45 -49.97
N SER A 412 -25.11 -20.96 -51.12
CA SER A 412 -26.29 -21.50 -51.79
C SER A 412 -26.02 -22.86 -52.43
N ILE A 413 -26.97 -23.79 -52.31
CA ILE A 413 -26.98 -25.09 -52.99
C ILE A 413 -28.11 -25.10 -54.01
N LEU A 414 -27.94 -25.77 -55.15
CA LEU A 414 -28.96 -25.85 -56.20
C LEU A 414 -29.98 -26.95 -55.90
N GLY A 415 -31.25 -26.69 -56.20
CA GLY A 415 -32.33 -27.66 -56.10
C GLY A 415 -33.42 -27.38 -57.13
N SER A 416 -33.91 -28.43 -57.79
CA SER A 416 -34.89 -28.34 -58.88
C SER A 416 -36.22 -28.95 -58.50
N THR A 417 -37.32 -28.26 -58.79
CA THR A 417 -38.67 -28.75 -58.54
C THR A 417 -39.08 -29.86 -59.51
N LEU A 418 -40.02 -30.72 -59.10
CA LEU A 418 -40.50 -31.81 -59.96
C LEU A 418 -41.18 -31.29 -61.23
N PRO A 419 -41.14 -32.04 -62.34
CA PRO A 419 -41.87 -31.69 -63.55
C PRO A 419 -43.38 -31.63 -63.28
N GLY A 420 -44.00 -30.50 -63.65
CA GLY A 420 -45.44 -30.40 -63.78
C GLY A 420 -45.89 -31.34 -64.90
N GLY A 421 -46.58 -32.42 -64.55
CA GLY A 421 -47.11 -33.37 -65.52
C GLY A 421 -48.05 -32.65 -66.49
N LYS A 422 -47.53 -32.33 -67.68
CA LYS A 422 -48.36 -32.31 -68.88
C LYS A 422 -48.71 -33.76 -69.18
N ALA A 423 -49.99 -34.05 -69.36
CA ALA A 423 -50.44 -35.33 -69.88
C ALA A 423 -49.60 -35.69 -71.11
N PHE A 424 -48.95 -36.85 -71.08
CA PHE A 424 -48.41 -37.48 -72.28
C PHE A 424 -49.62 -37.79 -73.17
N MET A 425 -49.85 -36.98 -74.21
CA MET A 425 -50.65 -37.46 -75.34
C MET A 425 -49.74 -38.32 -76.20
N PRO A 426 -49.96 -39.64 -76.30
CA PRO A 426 -49.19 -40.46 -77.22
C PRO A 426 -49.50 -40.02 -78.65
N ALA A 427 -48.46 -39.92 -79.47
CA ALA A 427 -48.60 -39.65 -80.89
C ALA A 427 -49.41 -40.78 -81.54
N ILE A 428 -50.58 -40.45 -82.09
CA ILE A 428 -51.31 -41.32 -83.00
C ILE A 428 -50.47 -41.43 -84.26
N SER A 429 -49.85 -42.60 -84.46
CA SER A 429 -49.22 -42.96 -85.72
C SER A 429 -50.33 -43.24 -86.74
N LEU A 430 -50.55 -42.32 -87.66
CA LEU A 430 -51.34 -42.54 -88.87
C LEU A 430 -50.37 -42.97 -89.96
N HIS A 431 -50.35 -44.27 -90.25
CA HIS A 431 -49.84 -44.79 -91.51
C HIS A 431 -50.73 -45.93 -91.99
N LEU A 432 -51.27 -45.77 -93.19
CA LEU A 432 -51.40 -46.74 -94.30
C LEU A 432 -52.35 -46.06 -95.32
N SER A 433 -51.85 -45.76 -96.53
CA SER A 433 -52.05 -46.58 -97.76
C SER A 433 -53.49 -46.56 -98.23
#